data_AF-A0A9W6TTS2-F1
#
_entry.id   AF-A0A9W6TTS2-F1
#
_cell.length_a   1.000
_cell.length_b   1.000
_cell.length_c   1.000
_cell.angle_alpha   90.00
_cell.angle_beta   90.00
_cell.angle_gamma   90.00
#
_symmetry.space_group_name_H-M   'P 1'
#
loop_
_entity.id
_entity.type
_entity.pdbx_description
1 polymer ?
#
loop_
_entity_poly.entity_id
_entity_poly.type
_entity_poly.pdbx_seq_one_letter_code
_entity_poly.pdbx_strand_id
1 'polypeptide(L)'
;MESGPETSSRVLRSAKKHRSSPNNDNGKQKKQKTEAPEVTIPYDSPAGRFFCVLELGSASVFEFMSADDVRNLLEICSRAFTQDFLDMVSLAAINTFAVENKIHLGRHCACDWMRGLDFLQSSHSCTLDLPFGVDKTMSIFQEVKGAHDLFKALMLTKALFEVHILEGRSGAQALFTPMICPLLKMKENPSKKALVRAMNSACPRAGSRFFYNFKQKRGRSGIDYLDYHWDDIENESCQFCDRLKTSLSRLRTALIMRERICRKVYRPLKSAMTRDLMFARYIPPPRGLRGSPQSLRATVNPYKGLVAGVTSGGVLCGFYLVNGYKA
;
A
#
# COMPACT_ATOMS: atom_id res chain seq x y z
N MET A 1 16.70 -77.84 16.59
CA MET A 1 17.17 -76.66 17.32
C MET A 1 16.20 -75.55 16.98
N GLU A 2 15.04 -75.67 17.62
CA GLU A 2 14.58 -74.81 18.72
C GLU A 2 13.89 -73.57 18.11
N SER A 3 12.60 -73.69 17.80
CA SER A 3 11.45 -73.54 18.73
C SER A 3 11.22 -72.06 19.06
N GLY A 4 10.09 -71.44 18.80
CA GLY A 4 8.80 -71.89 18.29
C GLY A 4 7.85 -70.67 18.33
N PRO A 5 6.76 -70.70 17.56
CA PRO A 5 5.72 -69.67 17.53
C PRO A 5 4.55 -70.03 18.47
N GLU A 6 3.65 -69.09 18.78
CA GLU A 6 2.30 -69.37 19.32
C GLU A 6 1.47 -68.07 19.22
N THR A 7 0.54 -67.87 18.29
CA THR A 7 -0.83 -68.38 18.13
C THR A 7 -1.83 -68.06 19.23
N SER A 8 -3.05 -67.74 18.76
CA SER A 8 -4.35 -68.08 19.37
C SER A 8 -4.81 -67.20 20.54
N SER A 9 -6.10 -66.93 20.77
CA SER A 9 -7.35 -67.25 20.07
C SER A 9 -8.51 -66.69 20.91
N ARG A 10 -9.48 -66.08 20.23
CA ARG A 10 -10.94 -66.38 20.31
C ARG A 10 -11.75 -66.18 21.63
N VAL A 11 -12.97 -65.67 21.40
CA VAL A 11 -14.29 -66.07 21.98
C VAL A 11 -14.99 -65.08 22.93
N LEU A 12 -15.89 -64.28 22.32
CA LEU A 12 -17.35 -64.25 22.49
C LEU A 12 -18.01 -64.79 23.79
N ARG A 13 -18.86 -63.95 24.40
CA ARG A 13 -20.27 -64.16 24.86
C ARG A 13 -20.52 -63.38 26.18
N SER A 14 -21.35 -62.34 26.16
CA SER A 14 -22.82 -62.33 26.37
C SER A 14 -23.24 -62.48 27.83
N ALA A 15 -23.88 -61.45 28.41
CA ALA A 15 -25.27 -61.53 28.88
C ALA A 15 -25.76 -60.26 29.63
N LYS A 16 -26.93 -59.80 29.17
CA LYS A 16 -27.96 -58.91 29.75
C LYS A 16 -28.07 -58.84 31.28
N LYS A 17 -28.47 -57.67 31.81
CA LYS A 17 -29.78 -57.47 32.49
C LYS A 17 -30.09 -56.01 32.87
N HIS A 18 -31.15 -55.50 32.24
CA HIS A 18 -32.34 -54.77 32.75
C HIS A 18 -32.33 -53.71 33.87
N ARG A 19 -33.26 -52.76 33.65
CA ARG A 19 -33.92 -51.73 34.51
C ARG A 19 -33.21 -50.37 34.48
N SER A 20 -33.85 -49.22 34.26
CA SER A 20 -35.28 -48.85 34.30
C SER A 20 -35.42 -47.44 33.71
N SER A 21 -36.51 -47.17 32.98
CA SER A 21 -36.97 -45.80 32.70
C SER A 21 -37.50 -45.17 33.99
N PRO A 22 -37.40 -43.84 34.17
CA PRO A 22 -38.59 -43.04 33.88
C PRO A 22 -38.35 -41.64 33.27
N ASN A 23 -39.31 -41.27 32.43
CA ASN A 23 -39.97 -39.97 32.23
C ASN A 23 -39.18 -38.67 31.99
N ASN A 24 -39.53 -38.07 30.83
CA ASN A 24 -39.80 -36.65 30.56
C ASN A 24 -38.93 -35.59 31.25
N ASP A 25 -38.21 -34.81 30.44
CA ASP A 25 -38.45 -33.36 30.46
C ASP A 25 -38.05 -32.66 29.15
N ASN A 26 -38.99 -31.86 28.66
CA ASN A 26 -38.87 -30.98 27.49
C ASN A 26 -37.95 -29.80 27.81
N GLY A 27 -36.67 -29.90 27.45
CA GLY A 27 -35.72 -28.78 27.50
C GLY A 27 -35.45 -28.18 26.14
N LYS A 28 -36.36 -27.33 25.62
CA LYS A 28 -36.04 -26.43 24.50
C LYS A 28 -34.87 -25.54 24.90
N GLN A 29 -33.69 -25.76 24.32
CA GLN A 29 -32.57 -24.83 24.45
C GLN A 29 -32.96 -23.49 23.82
N LYS A 30 -33.31 -22.55 24.69
CA LYS A 30 -33.55 -21.15 24.36
C LYS A 30 -32.22 -20.56 23.93
N LYS A 31 -32.01 -20.36 22.62
CA LYS A 31 -30.91 -19.52 22.10
C LYS A 31 -31.03 -18.16 22.80
N GLN A 32 -30.13 -17.87 23.74
CA GLN A 32 -29.95 -16.52 24.24
C GLN A 32 -29.45 -15.68 23.06
N LYS A 33 -30.35 -14.84 22.54
CA LYS A 33 -30.03 -13.75 21.65
C LYS A 33 -29.24 -12.77 22.50
N THR A 34 -27.93 -12.71 22.31
CA THR A 34 -27.10 -11.63 22.86
C THR A 34 -27.59 -10.35 22.22
N GLU A 35 -28.46 -9.61 22.90
CA GLU A 35 -28.83 -8.27 22.48
C GLU A 35 -27.59 -7.39 22.62
N ALA A 36 -27.14 -6.88 21.48
CA ALA A 36 -26.12 -5.84 21.45
C ALA A 36 -26.63 -4.66 22.28
N PRO A 37 -25.77 -4.02 23.10
CA PRO A 37 -26.18 -2.85 23.86
C PRO A 37 -26.73 -1.80 22.91
N GLU A 38 -27.95 -1.35 23.17
CA GLU A 38 -28.62 -0.29 22.43
C GLU A 38 -27.88 1.03 22.72
N VAL A 39 -26.91 1.35 21.87
CA VAL A 39 -26.18 2.61 21.94
C VAL A 39 -27.13 3.72 21.52
N THR A 40 -27.69 4.44 22.48
CA THR A 40 -28.50 5.64 22.21
C THR A 40 -27.59 6.75 21.71
N ILE A 41 -27.56 6.94 20.38
CA ILE A 41 -26.85 8.04 19.74
C ILE A 41 -27.74 9.30 19.84
N PRO A 42 -27.28 10.40 20.47
CA PRO A 42 -28.06 11.63 20.53
C PRO A 42 -28.41 12.13 19.13
N TYR A 43 -29.69 12.43 18.88
CA TYR A 43 -30.23 12.80 17.57
C TYR A 43 -29.51 14.02 16.95
N ASP A 44 -29.10 14.96 17.79
CA ASP A 44 -28.37 16.16 17.39
C ASP A 44 -26.85 15.99 17.22
N SER A 45 -26.31 14.82 17.56
CA SER A 45 -24.91 14.52 17.29
C SER A 45 -24.69 14.33 15.78
N PRO A 46 -23.49 14.60 15.24
CA PRO A 46 -23.27 14.35 13.82
C PRO A 46 -23.40 12.85 13.45
N ALA A 47 -23.33 11.94 14.43
CA ALA A 47 -23.54 10.50 14.27
C ALA A 47 -25.03 10.18 14.17
N GLY A 48 -25.86 10.86 14.99
CA GLY A 48 -27.32 10.82 14.92
C GLY A 48 -27.81 11.37 13.58
N ARG A 49 -27.23 12.48 13.11
CA ARG A 49 -27.54 13.05 11.79
C ARG A 49 -27.14 12.14 10.63
N PHE A 50 -25.96 11.52 10.69
CA PHE A 50 -25.54 10.53 9.69
C PHE A 50 -26.46 9.31 9.69
N PHE A 51 -26.79 8.79 10.87
CA PHE A 51 -27.72 7.68 11.04
C PHE A 51 -29.10 8.02 10.47
N CYS A 52 -29.64 9.22 10.74
CA CYS A 52 -30.90 9.68 10.15
C CYS A 52 -30.83 9.74 8.61
N VAL A 53 -29.72 10.18 8.02
CA VAL A 53 -29.55 10.20 6.56
C VAL A 53 -29.50 8.78 5.99
N LEU A 54 -28.83 7.85 6.66
CA LEU A 54 -28.79 6.44 6.25
C LEU A 54 -30.15 5.73 6.44
N GLU A 55 -30.88 6.05 7.49
CA GLU A 55 -32.18 5.47 7.83
C GLU A 55 -33.30 6.01 6.90
N LEU A 56 -33.25 7.30 6.57
CA LEU A 56 -34.20 7.94 5.64
C LEU A 56 -33.82 7.72 4.17
N GLY A 57 -32.57 7.34 3.90
CA GLY A 57 -32.08 7.03 2.56
C GLY A 57 -32.54 5.65 2.11
N SER A 58 -33.68 5.58 1.39
CA SER A 58 -33.99 4.37 0.63
C SER A 58 -32.91 4.10 -0.42
N ALA A 59 -32.74 2.85 -0.86
CA ALA A 59 -31.80 2.52 -1.94
C ALA A 59 -31.98 3.41 -3.18
N SER A 60 -33.21 3.90 -3.42
CA SER A 60 -33.58 4.84 -4.47
C SER A 60 -33.00 6.25 -4.29
N VAL A 61 -32.81 6.75 -3.07
CA VAL A 61 -32.21 8.08 -2.81
C VAL A 61 -30.71 8.05 -3.09
N PHE A 62 -30.03 6.96 -2.75
CA PHE A 62 -28.60 6.79 -3.05
C PHE A 62 -28.29 6.77 -4.55
N GLU A 63 -29.24 6.34 -5.40
CA GLU A 63 -29.08 6.41 -6.87
C GLU A 63 -29.01 7.85 -7.41
N PHE A 64 -29.53 8.83 -6.67
CA PHE A 64 -29.48 10.25 -7.05
C PHE A 64 -28.33 11.03 -6.39
N MET A 65 -27.62 10.42 -5.45
CA MET A 65 -26.46 11.06 -4.84
C MET A 65 -25.24 10.91 -5.75
N SER A 66 -24.61 12.03 -6.11
CA SER A 66 -23.31 11.98 -6.77
C SER A 66 -22.22 11.53 -5.78
N ALA A 67 -21.08 11.10 -6.31
CA ALA A 67 -19.91 10.79 -5.48
C ALA A 67 -19.45 12.01 -4.64
N ASP A 68 -19.72 13.23 -5.11
CA ASP A 68 -19.41 14.46 -4.39
C ASP A 68 -20.40 14.72 -3.25
N ASP A 69 -21.69 14.41 -3.43
CA ASP A 69 -22.70 14.53 -2.37
C ASP A 69 -22.42 13.56 -1.22
N VAL A 70 -22.09 12.30 -1.55
CA VAL A 70 -21.71 11.29 -0.57
C VAL A 70 -20.44 11.72 0.17
N ARG A 71 -19.45 12.26 -0.55
CA ARG A 71 -18.20 12.76 0.03
C ARG A 71 -18.46 13.93 1.00
N ASN A 72 -19.25 14.91 0.59
CA ASN A 72 -19.59 16.07 1.41
C ASN A 72 -20.33 15.66 2.67
N LEU A 73 -21.28 14.72 2.56
CA LEU A 73 -21.99 14.17 3.71
C LEU A 73 -21.02 13.50 4.70
N LEU A 74 -20.13 12.63 4.19
CA LEU A 74 -19.12 11.97 5.01
C LEU A 74 -18.13 12.96 5.64
N GLU A 75 -17.79 14.04 4.94
CA GLU A 75 -16.90 15.08 5.44
C GLU A 75 -17.55 15.89 6.58
N ILE A 76 -18.82 16.27 6.43
CA ILE A 76 -19.61 16.95 7.47
C ILE A 76 -19.77 16.04 8.70
N CYS A 77 -20.01 14.76 8.47
CA CYS A 77 -20.18 13.75 9.53
C CYS A 77 -18.85 13.18 10.04
N SER A 78 -17.70 13.60 9.50
CA SER A 78 -16.39 12.99 9.80
C SER A 78 -16.05 12.99 11.29
N ARG A 79 -16.47 14.04 12.02
CA ARG A 79 -16.25 14.20 13.47
C ARG A 79 -17.12 13.30 14.33
N ALA A 80 -18.14 12.68 13.75
CA ALA A 80 -19.04 11.77 14.45
C ALA A 80 -18.65 10.31 14.32
N PHE A 81 -17.78 9.98 13.38
CA PHE A 81 -17.33 8.61 13.22
C PHE A 81 -16.29 8.28 14.28
N THR A 82 -16.52 7.17 14.98
CA THR A 82 -15.49 6.59 15.84
C THR A 82 -14.32 6.12 14.99
N GLN A 83 -13.13 6.07 15.58
CA GLN A 83 -11.95 5.59 14.87
C GLN A 83 -12.13 4.14 14.40
N ASP A 84 -12.77 3.30 15.22
CA ASP A 84 -13.09 1.91 14.87
C ASP A 84 -13.97 1.83 13.62
N PHE A 85 -14.97 2.70 13.51
CA PHE A 85 -15.80 2.77 12.31
C PHE A 85 -14.98 3.16 11.07
N LEU A 86 -14.12 4.18 11.19
CA LEU A 86 -13.24 4.60 10.09
C LEU A 86 -12.29 3.49 9.65
N ASP A 87 -11.73 2.72 10.59
CA ASP A 87 -10.86 1.60 10.28
C ASP A 87 -11.62 0.44 9.62
N MET A 88 -12.83 0.12 10.08
CA MET A 88 -13.69 -0.89 9.44
C MET A 88 -14.04 -0.51 8.00
N VAL A 89 -14.48 0.74 7.77
CA VAL A 89 -14.81 1.23 6.43
C VAL A 89 -13.57 1.26 5.54
N SER A 90 -12.43 1.70 6.07
CA SER A 90 -11.17 1.73 5.33
C SER A 90 -10.73 0.32 4.92
N LEU A 91 -10.78 -0.65 5.85
CA LEU A 91 -10.44 -2.05 5.54
C LEU A 91 -11.39 -2.65 4.49
N ALA A 92 -12.70 -2.36 4.60
CA ALA A 92 -13.67 -2.79 3.61
C ALA A 92 -13.36 -2.20 2.23
N ALA A 93 -13.07 -0.90 2.14
CA ALA A 93 -12.70 -0.23 0.90
C ALA A 93 -11.42 -0.80 0.27
N ILE A 94 -10.38 -1.01 1.08
CA ILE A 94 -9.12 -1.64 0.61
C ILE A 94 -9.39 -3.06 0.10
N ASN A 95 -10.22 -3.84 0.81
CA ASN A 95 -10.56 -5.19 0.40
C ASN A 95 -11.36 -5.24 -0.90
N THR A 96 -12.38 -4.39 -1.03
CA THR A 96 -13.15 -4.25 -2.27
C THR A 96 -12.25 -3.86 -3.43
N PHE A 97 -11.39 -2.86 -3.25
CA PHE A 97 -10.41 -2.46 -4.25
C PHE A 97 -9.51 -3.63 -4.66
N ALA A 98 -9.00 -4.41 -3.70
CA ALA A 98 -8.15 -5.56 -3.98
C ALA A 98 -8.88 -6.67 -4.76
N VAL A 99 -10.15 -6.93 -4.44
CA VAL A 99 -10.99 -7.90 -5.17
C VAL A 99 -11.24 -7.44 -6.61
N GLU A 100 -11.73 -6.20 -6.78
CA GLU A 100 -12.06 -5.63 -8.09
C GLU A 100 -10.86 -5.58 -9.03
N ASN A 101 -9.67 -5.30 -8.49
CA ASN A 101 -8.43 -5.17 -9.25
C ASN A 101 -7.60 -6.47 -9.31
N LYS A 102 -8.12 -7.60 -8.80
CA LYS A 102 -7.45 -8.91 -8.81
C LYS A 102 -6.06 -8.89 -8.14
N ILE A 103 -6.00 -8.33 -6.93
CA ILE A 103 -4.80 -8.13 -6.11
C ILE A 103 -4.86 -9.04 -4.88
N HIS A 104 -3.73 -9.65 -4.50
CA HIS A 104 -3.56 -10.27 -3.18
C HIS A 104 -2.74 -9.37 -2.28
N LEU A 105 -3.37 -8.36 -1.70
CA LEU A 105 -2.70 -7.31 -0.96
C LEU A 105 -2.10 -7.88 0.33
N GLY A 106 -0.78 -7.78 0.50
CA GLY A 106 -0.08 -8.24 1.70
C GLY A 106 0.39 -9.68 1.65
N ARG A 107 0.21 -10.36 0.51
CA ARG A 107 0.62 -11.76 0.32
C ARG A 107 1.91 -11.94 -0.44
N HIS A 108 2.57 -10.84 -0.82
CA HIS A 108 3.87 -10.85 -1.50
C HIS A 108 3.86 -11.59 -2.86
N CYS A 109 2.73 -11.56 -3.58
CA CYS A 109 2.61 -12.12 -4.94
C CYS A 109 3.04 -11.15 -6.05
N ALA A 110 3.05 -11.66 -7.29
CA ALA A 110 3.17 -10.85 -8.52
C ALA A 110 2.11 -9.74 -8.63
N CYS A 111 0.89 -10.09 -8.22
CA CYS A 111 -0.31 -9.27 -8.20
C CYS A 111 -0.40 -8.30 -7.03
N ASP A 112 0.54 -8.35 -6.08
CA ASP A 112 0.47 -7.53 -4.88
C ASP A 112 0.78 -6.09 -5.29
N TRP A 113 -0.03 -5.17 -4.79
CA TRP A 113 0.15 -3.75 -5.05
C TRP A 113 1.18 -3.13 -4.11
N MET A 114 1.38 -3.74 -2.93
CA MET A 114 2.46 -3.36 -2.01
C MET A 114 3.76 -4.01 -2.48
N ARG A 115 4.76 -3.18 -2.70
CA ARG A 115 6.08 -3.59 -3.19
C ARG A 115 7.10 -3.52 -2.05
N GLY A 116 7.97 -4.52 -1.96
CA GLY A 116 9.08 -4.55 -1.01
C GLY A 116 10.08 -3.41 -1.25
N LEU A 117 10.96 -3.16 -0.28
CA LEU A 117 12.01 -2.11 -0.34
C LEU A 117 13.32 -2.57 -1.00
N ASP A 118 13.35 -3.80 -1.49
CA ASP A 118 14.50 -4.50 -2.03
C ASP A 118 14.82 -4.14 -3.48
N PHE A 119 13.95 -3.38 -4.14
CA PHE A 119 14.01 -3.04 -5.57
C PHE A 119 13.91 -4.28 -6.49
N LEU A 120 13.31 -5.37 -6.00
CA LEU A 120 13.02 -6.54 -6.81
C LEU A 120 11.58 -6.47 -7.31
N GLN A 121 11.39 -6.84 -8.57
CA GLN A 121 10.05 -7.10 -9.08
C GLN A 121 9.63 -8.49 -8.61
N SER A 122 8.43 -8.63 -8.05
CA SER A 122 7.88 -9.97 -7.80
C SER A 122 7.70 -10.68 -9.14
N SER A 123 8.28 -11.88 -9.24
CA SER A 123 8.40 -12.65 -10.48
C SER A 123 7.04 -12.89 -11.15
N HIS A 124 7.09 -13.03 -12.47
CA HIS A 124 5.93 -13.14 -13.34
C HIS A 124 4.98 -14.29 -12.98
N SER A 125 3.69 -13.99 -13.14
CA SER A 125 2.49 -14.77 -12.81
C SER A 125 2.18 -14.90 -11.31
N CYS A 126 0.94 -14.56 -10.96
CA CYS A 126 0.42 -14.90 -9.65
C CYS A 126 0.22 -16.42 -9.60
N THR A 127 0.94 -17.09 -8.71
CA THR A 127 0.84 -18.53 -8.48
C THR A 127 -0.01 -18.89 -7.26
N LEU A 128 -0.57 -17.88 -6.57
CA LEU A 128 -1.39 -18.11 -5.40
C LEU A 128 -2.79 -18.55 -5.83
N ASP A 129 -3.13 -19.80 -5.51
CA ASP A 129 -4.50 -20.32 -5.60
C ASP A 129 -5.30 -19.90 -4.37
N LEU A 130 -5.51 -18.59 -4.22
CA LEU A 130 -6.29 -18.01 -3.14
C LEU A 130 -7.23 -16.93 -3.69
N PRO A 131 -8.36 -16.64 -3.03
CA PRO A 131 -9.21 -15.52 -3.39
C PRO A 131 -8.43 -14.19 -3.35
N PHE A 132 -8.69 -13.33 -4.33
CA PHE A 132 -8.26 -11.93 -4.32
C PHE A 132 -8.81 -11.20 -3.10
N GLY A 133 -8.08 -10.21 -2.62
CA GLY A 133 -8.41 -9.49 -1.41
C GLY A 133 -7.19 -9.19 -0.57
N VAL A 134 -7.47 -8.82 0.68
CA VAL A 134 -6.46 -8.35 1.64
C VAL A 134 -6.10 -9.46 2.61
N ASP A 135 -4.82 -9.60 2.93
CA ASP A 135 -4.39 -10.34 4.10
C ASP A 135 -4.70 -9.55 5.38
N LYS A 136 -5.83 -9.89 6.01
CA LYS A 136 -6.28 -9.25 7.26
C LYS A 136 -5.35 -9.55 8.45
N THR A 137 -4.44 -10.51 8.33
CA THR A 137 -3.46 -10.83 9.37
C THR A 137 -2.26 -9.88 9.37
N MET A 138 -2.14 -9.01 8.36
CA MET A 138 -1.12 -7.97 8.35
C MET A 138 -1.21 -7.13 9.63
N SER A 139 -0.07 -6.91 10.25
CA SER A 139 0.03 -6.20 11.52
C SER A 139 -0.46 -4.76 11.46
N ILE A 140 -0.45 -4.09 10.29
CA ILE A 140 -1.05 -2.75 10.18
C ILE A 140 -2.57 -2.76 10.46
N PHE A 141 -3.29 -3.85 10.16
CA PHE A 141 -4.72 -3.93 10.48
C PHE A 141 -5.01 -4.28 11.93
N GLN A 142 -3.98 -4.58 12.71
CA GLN A 142 -4.09 -4.85 14.15
C GLN A 142 -3.81 -3.58 14.98
N GLU A 143 -3.34 -2.51 14.35
CA GLU A 143 -3.04 -1.24 15.00
C GLU A 143 -4.24 -0.29 14.90
N VAL A 144 -4.47 0.50 15.95
CA VAL A 144 -5.47 1.58 15.93
C VAL A 144 -5.11 2.58 14.81
N LYS A 145 -6.09 2.99 14.00
CA LYS A 145 -5.91 3.83 12.77
C LYS A 145 -5.19 3.15 11.61
N GLY A 146 -4.69 1.92 11.76
CA GLY A 146 -3.78 1.37 10.78
C GLY A 146 -4.43 1.10 9.42
N ALA A 147 -5.68 0.62 9.39
CA ALA A 147 -6.42 0.45 8.13
C ALA A 147 -6.67 1.80 7.45
N HIS A 148 -7.09 2.80 8.23
CA HIS A 148 -7.32 4.16 7.75
C HIS A 148 -6.04 4.84 7.22
N ASP A 149 -4.91 4.67 7.90
CA ASP A 149 -3.63 5.23 7.49
C ASP A 149 -3.10 4.56 6.21
N LEU A 150 -3.29 3.24 6.07
CA LEU A 150 -2.99 2.54 4.82
C LEU A 150 -3.87 3.03 3.67
N PHE A 151 -5.18 3.18 3.92
CA PHE A 151 -6.12 3.70 2.92
C PHE A 151 -5.73 5.11 2.45
N LYS A 152 -5.39 6.00 3.38
CA LYS A 152 -4.88 7.34 3.05
C LYS A 152 -3.61 7.30 2.21
N ALA A 153 -2.66 6.42 2.54
CA ALA A 153 -1.43 6.26 1.76
C ALA A 153 -1.70 5.73 0.34
N LEU A 154 -2.64 4.79 0.19
CA LEU A 154 -3.10 4.29 -1.12
C LEU A 154 -3.70 5.41 -1.96
N MET A 155 -4.61 6.19 -1.37
CA MET A 155 -5.26 7.32 -2.05
C MET A 155 -4.27 8.41 -2.44
N LEU A 156 -3.34 8.76 -1.55
CA LEU A 156 -2.27 9.71 -1.86
C LEU A 156 -1.40 9.22 -3.02
N THR A 157 -0.98 7.94 -2.98
CA THR A 157 -0.17 7.35 -4.04
C THR A 157 -0.93 7.34 -5.37
N LYS A 158 -2.23 7.02 -5.36
CA LYS A 158 -3.08 7.08 -6.55
C LYS A 158 -3.19 8.49 -7.10
N ALA A 159 -3.48 9.49 -6.26
CA ALA A 159 -3.58 10.89 -6.68
C ALA A 159 -2.26 11.39 -7.28
N LEU A 160 -1.12 11.07 -6.64
CA LEU A 160 0.21 11.36 -7.17
C LEU A 160 0.47 10.63 -8.49
N PHE A 161 -0.05 9.41 -8.67
CA PHE A 161 0.10 8.63 -9.91
C PHE A 161 -0.73 9.21 -11.06
N GLU A 162 -2.00 9.53 -10.84
CA GLU A 162 -2.94 10.00 -11.87
C GLU A 162 -2.56 11.37 -12.45
N VAL A 163 -2.18 12.32 -11.59
CA VAL A 163 -1.83 13.69 -12.01
C VAL A 163 -0.58 13.72 -12.91
N HIS A 164 0.34 12.76 -12.76
CA HIS A 164 1.67 12.83 -13.38
C HIS A 164 1.89 11.84 -14.53
N ILE A 165 0.89 11.00 -14.86
CA ILE A 165 0.99 9.96 -15.90
C ILE A 165 0.24 10.29 -17.20
N LEU A 166 -0.68 11.26 -17.18
CA LEU A 166 -1.45 11.62 -18.37
C LEU A 166 -0.65 12.38 -19.45
N GLU A 167 0.49 13.00 -19.11
CA GLU A 167 1.28 13.78 -20.08
C GLU A 167 2.48 13.04 -20.70
N GLY A 168 2.69 11.75 -20.35
CA GLY A 168 3.98 11.09 -20.53
C GLY A 168 4.01 9.74 -21.27
N ARG A 169 2.96 9.37 -22.03
CA ARG A 169 3.00 8.12 -22.82
C ARG A 169 3.99 8.22 -24.00
N SER A 170 5.25 7.88 -23.76
CA SER A 170 6.16 7.39 -24.81
C SER A 170 6.15 5.86 -24.78
N GLY A 171 5.15 5.25 -25.42
CA GLY A 171 5.02 3.80 -25.55
C GLY A 171 4.36 3.07 -24.37
N ALA A 172 4.45 1.73 -24.37
CA ALA A 172 3.73 0.79 -23.51
C ALA A 172 4.38 0.47 -22.16
N GLN A 173 5.46 1.16 -21.75
CA GLN A 173 6.15 0.88 -20.49
C GLN A 173 5.82 1.92 -19.41
N ALA A 174 5.41 1.44 -18.24
CA ALA A 174 5.19 2.28 -17.06
C ALA A 174 6.49 2.99 -16.66
N LEU A 175 6.45 4.31 -16.45
CA LEU A 175 7.60 5.11 -16.00
C LEU A 175 7.80 5.00 -14.49
N PHE A 176 6.69 4.96 -13.77
CA PHE A 176 6.60 4.85 -12.33
C PHE A 176 5.82 3.59 -11.97
N THR A 177 6.25 2.89 -10.94
CA THR A 177 5.51 1.80 -10.31
C THR A 177 5.22 2.21 -8.87
N PRO A 178 3.95 2.26 -8.44
CA PRO A 178 3.62 2.63 -7.06
C PRO A 178 4.25 1.65 -6.08
N MET A 179 4.66 2.19 -4.94
CA MET A 179 5.19 1.43 -3.80
C MET A 179 4.53 1.95 -2.54
N ILE A 180 4.01 1.01 -1.76
CA ILE A 180 3.41 1.25 -0.44
C ILE A 180 3.95 0.17 0.48
N CYS A 181 4.47 0.59 1.63
CA CYS A 181 5.07 -0.26 2.63
C CYS A 181 4.67 0.24 4.03
N PRO A 182 3.71 -0.43 4.69
CA PRO A 182 3.42 -0.21 6.10
C PRO A 182 4.69 -0.34 6.96
N LEU A 183 5.02 0.68 7.76
CA LEU A 183 6.08 0.55 8.76
C LEU A 183 5.43 0.33 10.12
N LEU A 184 5.70 -0.81 10.74
CA LEU A 184 5.05 -1.19 11.99
C LEU A 184 5.49 -0.29 13.16
N LYS A 185 4.55 -0.02 14.07
CA LYS A 185 4.79 0.62 15.38
C LYS A 185 5.47 1.98 15.29
N MET A 186 4.91 2.87 14.49
CA MET A 186 5.40 4.24 14.37
C MET A 186 4.52 5.19 15.17
N LYS A 187 5.16 5.96 16.06
CA LYS A 187 4.50 7.10 16.70
C LYS A 187 4.26 8.18 15.65
N GLU A 188 3.26 9.03 15.89
CA GLU A 188 3.09 10.28 15.14
C GLU A 188 4.40 11.06 15.12
N ASN A 189 4.76 11.59 13.95
CA ASN A 189 6.01 12.30 13.70
C ASN A 189 7.27 11.50 14.10
N PRO A 190 7.51 10.34 13.48
CA PRO A 190 8.57 9.45 13.90
C PRO A 190 9.97 10.05 13.65
N SER A 191 10.87 9.88 14.63
CA SER A 191 12.27 10.28 14.46
C SER A 191 12.95 9.50 13.33
N LYS A 192 13.97 10.10 12.70
CA LYS A 192 14.85 9.44 11.73
C LYS A 192 15.37 8.08 12.22
N LYS A 193 15.78 7.97 13.48
CA LYS A 193 16.29 6.71 14.06
C LYS A 193 15.21 5.64 14.13
N ALA A 194 13.98 6.00 14.48
CA ALA A 194 12.85 5.07 14.49
C ALA A 194 12.53 4.57 13.08
N LEU A 195 12.51 5.47 12.10
CA LEU A 195 12.30 5.14 10.69
C LEU A 195 13.36 4.19 10.15
N VAL A 196 14.64 4.46 10.43
CA VAL A 196 15.73 3.56 10.03
C VAL A 196 15.50 2.15 10.57
N ARG A 197 15.11 2.01 11.84
CA ARG A 197 14.84 0.70 12.44
C ARG A 197 13.65 0.01 11.79
N ALA A 198 12.51 0.69 11.66
CA ALA A 198 11.29 0.11 11.11
C ALA A 198 11.50 -0.38 9.67
N MET A 199 12.15 0.43 8.83
CA MET A 199 12.47 0.05 7.46
C MET A 199 13.49 -1.10 7.40
N ASN A 200 14.50 -1.12 8.28
CA ASN A 200 15.47 -2.21 8.35
C ASN A 200 14.84 -3.54 8.81
N SER A 201 13.79 -3.49 9.64
CA SER A 201 13.01 -4.67 10.02
C SER A 201 12.18 -5.21 8.86
N ALA A 202 11.65 -4.34 7.99
CA ALA A 202 10.91 -4.75 6.80
C ALA A 202 11.84 -5.32 5.70
N CYS A 203 13.01 -4.69 5.50
CA CYS A 203 14.02 -5.16 4.57
C CYS A 203 15.42 -4.83 5.11
N PRO A 204 16.34 -5.80 5.23
CA PRO A 204 17.68 -5.56 5.75
C PRO A 204 18.37 -4.37 5.07
N ARG A 205 18.88 -3.43 5.88
CA ARG A 205 19.60 -2.22 5.46
C ARG A 205 18.77 -1.19 4.67
N ALA A 206 17.47 -1.40 4.45
CA ALA A 206 16.64 -0.48 3.67
C ALA A 206 16.55 0.91 4.30
N GLY A 207 16.37 1.00 5.63
CA GLY A 207 16.35 2.27 6.36
C GLY A 207 17.70 2.97 6.35
N SER A 208 18.78 2.23 6.62
CA SER A 208 20.14 2.78 6.56
C SER A 208 20.45 3.34 5.17
N ARG A 209 19.96 2.67 4.13
CA ARG A 209 20.07 3.09 2.74
C ARG A 209 19.21 4.32 2.42
N PHE A 210 17.94 4.30 2.83
CA PHE A 210 16.99 5.39 2.57
C PHE A 210 17.53 6.71 3.11
N PHE A 211 18.15 6.68 4.29
CA PHE A 211 18.70 7.86 4.94
C PHE A 211 20.16 8.17 4.61
N TYR A 212 20.78 7.42 3.70
CA TYR A 212 22.16 7.65 3.27
C TYR A 212 22.27 8.87 2.35
N ASN A 213 23.35 9.64 2.50
CA ASN A 213 23.63 10.79 1.65
C ASN A 213 24.45 10.35 0.43
N PHE A 214 23.75 10.11 -0.68
CA PHE A 214 24.38 9.69 -1.94
C PHE A 214 25.08 10.86 -2.62
N LYS A 215 26.43 10.89 -2.56
CA LYS A 215 27.23 11.91 -3.26
C LYS A 215 27.34 11.69 -4.77
N GLN A 216 27.01 10.49 -5.26
CA GLN A 216 27.32 10.08 -6.63
C GLN A 216 26.09 10.20 -7.53
N LYS A 217 26.06 11.26 -8.36
CA LYS A 217 25.05 11.42 -9.41
C LYS A 217 25.28 10.37 -10.51
N ARG A 218 24.21 9.99 -11.22
CA ARG A 218 24.29 9.14 -12.42
C ARG A 218 25.23 9.81 -13.45
N GLY A 219 25.96 9.02 -14.23
CA GLY A 219 26.80 9.54 -15.33
C GLY A 219 25.96 10.18 -16.43
N ARG A 220 26.60 10.73 -17.48
CA ARG A 220 25.87 11.30 -18.64
C ARG A 220 25.03 10.22 -19.32
N SER A 221 23.77 10.55 -19.61
CA SER A 221 22.79 9.69 -20.28
C SER A 221 22.01 10.51 -21.30
N GLY A 222 21.66 9.88 -22.43
CA GLY A 222 20.68 10.43 -23.38
C GLY A 222 19.27 10.47 -22.79
N ILE A 223 18.96 9.53 -21.89
CA ILE A 223 17.71 9.43 -21.15
C ILE A 223 17.74 10.40 -19.96
N ASP A 224 16.68 11.18 -19.80
CA ASP A 224 16.44 12.07 -18.67
C ASP A 224 15.75 11.33 -17.51
N TYR A 225 16.30 11.49 -16.32
CA TYR A 225 15.86 10.80 -15.11
C TYR A 225 15.65 11.82 -14.00
N LEU A 226 14.66 11.57 -13.14
CA LEU A 226 14.35 12.40 -11.97
C LEU A 226 15.56 12.61 -11.06
N ASP A 227 16.51 11.66 -11.00
CA ASP A 227 17.68 11.73 -10.13
C ASP A 227 18.66 12.86 -10.48
N TYR A 228 18.65 13.33 -11.72
CA TYR A 228 19.41 14.52 -12.13
C TYR A 228 18.82 15.81 -11.57
N HIS A 229 17.50 15.84 -11.38
CA HIS A 229 16.76 17.04 -11.02
C HIS A 229 16.43 17.09 -9.53
N TRP A 230 16.24 15.94 -8.86
CA TRP A 230 15.61 15.87 -7.53
C TRP A 230 16.21 16.83 -6.52
N ASP A 231 17.53 16.80 -6.30
CA ASP A 231 18.20 17.68 -5.33
C ASP A 231 18.32 19.13 -5.82
N ASP A 232 18.25 19.35 -7.14
CA ASP A 232 18.40 20.66 -7.78
C ASP A 232 17.05 21.39 -7.99
N ILE A 233 15.92 20.74 -7.72
CA ILE A 233 14.58 21.36 -7.78
C ILE A 233 14.32 22.15 -6.50
N GLU A 234 14.04 23.44 -6.65
CA GLU A 234 13.64 24.34 -5.58
C GLU A 234 12.40 25.12 -6.04
N ASN A 235 11.25 24.82 -5.43
CA ASN A 235 9.94 25.36 -5.80
C ASN A 235 9.66 25.20 -7.30
N GLU A 236 9.47 26.31 -8.02
CA GLU A 236 9.21 26.34 -9.45
C GLU A 236 10.47 26.31 -10.31
N SER A 237 11.66 26.26 -9.72
CA SER A 237 12.96 26.31 -10.43
C SER A 237 13.72 24.99 -10.36
N CYS A 238 14.70 24.81 -11.24
CA CYS A 238 15.60 23.66 -11.19
C CYS A 238 16.99 24.03 -11.69
N GLN A 239 17.96 24.06 -10.78
CA GLN A 239 19.34 24.46 -11.08
C GLN A 239 19.99 23.54 -12.13
N PHE A 240 19.59 22.27 -12.22
CA PHE A 240 20.05 21.36 -13.26
C PHE A 240 19.58 21.81 -14.66
N CYS A 241 18.32 22.21 -14.80
CA CYS A 241 17.79 22.76 -16.05
C CYS A 241 18.50 24.07 -16.41
N ASP A 242 18.75 24.94 -15.42
CA ASP A 242 19.37 26.25 -15.67
C ASP A 242 20.83 26.12 -16.10
N ARG A 243 21.59 25.21 -15.50
CA ARG A 243 22.97 24.88 -15.93
C ARG A 243 23.03 24.29 -17.33
N LEU A 244 21.98 23.59 -17.77
CA LEU A 244 21.95 23.05 -19.13
C LEU A 244 21.72 24.15 -20.17
N LYS A 245 20.88 25.15 -19.86
CA LYS A 245 20.59 26.30 -20.75
C LYS A 245 21.85 27.11 -21.07
N THR A 246 22.78 27.24 -20.13
CA THR A 246 24.03 27.98 -20.32
C THR A 246 25.09 27.21 -21.12
N SER A 247 24.90 25.91 -21.39
CA SER A 247 25.98 24.99 -21.77
C SER A 247 26.08 24.53 -23.24
N LEU A 248 25.32 25.11 -24.20
CA LEU A 248 25.56 25.12 -25.68
C LEU A 248 24.35 24.82 -26.59
N SER A 249 24.47 25.33 -27.82
CA SER A 249 23.48 25.54 -28.90
C SER A 249 23.11 24.33 -29.78
N ARG A 250 23.78 23.17 -29.69
CA ARG A 250 23.59 22.05 -30.64
C ARG A 250 22.55 20.98 -30.26
N LEU A 251 22.04 20.99 -29.03
CA LEU A 251 21.07 19.98 -28.52
C LEU A 251 19.76 20.63 -28.03
N ARG A 252 19.36 21.74 -28.67
CA ARG A 252 18.26 22.60 -28.21
C ARG A 252 16.95 21.84 -27.97
N THR A 253 16.60 20.92 -28.87
CA THR A 253 15.35 20.12 -28.77
C THR A 253 15.36 19.20 -27.55
N ALA A 254 16.44 18.47 -27.31
CA ALA A 254 16.55 17.57 -26.16
C ALA A 254 16.55 18.35 -24.84
N LEU A 255 17.16 19.54 -24.82
CA LEU A 255 17.14 20.41 -23.64
C LEU A 255 15.74 20.97 -23.35
N ILE A 256 15.01 21.41 -24.38
CA ILE A 256 13.61 21.85 -24.27
C ILE A 256 12.74 20.70 -23.73
N MET A 257 12.94 19.48 -24.23
CA MET A 257 12.20 18.32 -23.74
C MET A 257 12.49 18.04 -22.26
N ARG A 258 13.77 18.03 -21.85
CA ARG A 258 14.16 17.86 -20.44
C ARG A 258 13.56 18.92 -19.52
N GLU A 259 13.60 20.18 -19.93
CA GLU A 259 12.99 21.27 -19.16
C GLU A 259 11.46 21.09 -19.07
N ARG A 260 10.82 20.71 -20.18
CA ARG A 260 9.38 20.45 -20.23
C ARG A 260 8.99 19.32 -19.29
N ILE A 261 9.74 18.21 -19.29
CA ILE A 261 9.53 17.07 -18.39
C ILE A 261 9.75 17.49 -16.94
N CYS A 262 10.84 18.20 -16.65
CA CYS A 262 11.11 18.69 -15.31
C CYS A 262 9.96 19.55 -14.80
N ARG A 263 9.49 20.51 -15.60
CA ARG A 263 8.40 21.42 -15.24
C ARG A 263 7.05 20.73 -15.08
N LYS A 264 6.71 19.78 -15.96
CA LYS A 264 5.39 19.12 -15.97
C LYS A 264 5.28 17.92 -15.05
N VAL A 265 6.39 17.23 -14.79
CA VAL A 265 6.39 15.94 -14.08
C VAL A 265 7.20 16.04 -12.79
N TYR A 266 8.48 16.41 -12.87
CA TYR A 266 9.39 16.29 -11.73
C TYR A 266 9.15 17.33 -10.63
N ARG A 267 8.96 18.61 -10.99
CA ARG A 267 8.68 19.67 -10.01
C ARG A 267 7.33 19.47 -9.31
N PRO A 268 6.22 19.21 -10.03
CA PRO A 268 4.94 18.96 -9.37
C PRO A 268 4.96 17.71 -8.49
N LEU A 269 5.62 16.63 -8.94
CA LEU A 269 5.78 15.42 -8.13
C LEU A 269 6.57 15.71 -6.85
N LYS A 270 7.71 16.39 -6.94
CA LYS A 270 8.50 16.74 -5.75
C LYS A 270 7.67 17.62 -4.81
N SER A 271 7.02 18.66 -5.33
CA SER A 271 6.18 19.57 -4.55
C SER A 271 5.09 18.82 -3.78
N ALA A 272 4.30 17.99 -4.47
CA ALA A 272 3.23 17.21 -3.86
C ALA A 272 3.77 16.23 -2.82
N MET A 273 4.86 15.51 -3.12
CA MET A 273 5.49 14.61 -2.15
C MET A 273 6.04 15.34 -0.93
N THR A 274 6.67 16.52 -1.08
CA THR A 274 7.19 17.28 0.07
C THR A 274 6.10 17.96 0.90
N ARG A 275 4.94 18.21 0.30
CA ARG A 275 3.76 18.76 1.01
C ARG A 275 3.10 17.70 1.88
N ASP A 276 2.89 16.51 1.31
CA ASP A 276 2.03 15.49 1.91
C ASP A 276 2.83 14.40 2.67
N LEU A 277 4.15 14.32 2.49
CA LEU A 277 5.01 13.28 3.10
C LEU A 277 6.19 13.87 3.87
N MET A 278 6.46 13.24 5.03
CA MET A 278 7.68 13.46 5.79
C MET A 278 8.86 12.75 5.14
N PHE A 279 10.05 13.35 5.23
CA PHE A 279 11.31 12.76 4.73
C PHE A 279 11.28 12.35 3.25
N ALA A 280 10.45 13.02 2.44
CA ALA A 280 10.36 12.77 1.00
C ALA A 280 11.73 12.93 0.33
N ARG A 281 12.19 11.89 -0.36
CA ARG A 281 13.52 11.87 -0.98
C ARG A 281 13.62 10.89 -2.13
N TYR A 282 14.63 11.12 -2.97
CA TYR A 282 15.09 10.17 -3.96
C TYR A 282 16.18 9.25 -3.39
N ILE A 283 16.10 7.97 -3.75
CA ILE A 283 17.01 6.91 -3.37
C ILE A 283 17.46 6.22 -4.67
N PRO A 284 18.76 6.25 -5.01
CA PRO A 284 19.26 5.57 -6.18
C PRO A 284 19.07 4.05 -6.09
N PRO A 285 19.26 3.30 -7.19
CA PRO A 285 19.30 1.85 -7.13
C PRO A 285 20.56 1.37 -6.37
N PRO A 286 20.52 0.21 -5.68
CA PRO A 286 21.68 -0.41 -5.02
C PRO A 286 22.96 -0.46 -5.87
N ARG A 287 24.14 -0.36 -5.23
CA ARG A 287 25.45 -0.48 -5.91
C ARG A 287 25.72 -1.95 -6.28
N GLY A 288 26.46 -2.20 -7.36
CA GLY A 288 26.78 -3.55 -7.87
C GLY A 288 26.30 -3.82 -9.29
N LEU A 289 25.41 -2.97 -9.82
CA LEU A 289 24.85 -3.14 -11.17
C LEU A 289 24.99 -1.89 -12.04
N ARG A 290 25.58 -0.78 -11.57
CA ARG A 290 25.69 0.47 -12.36
C ARG A 290 26.54 0.36 -13.63
N GLY A 291 27.29 -0.73 -13.80
CA GLY A 291 28.07 -1.07 -15.01
C GLY A 291 27.65 -2.34 -15.76
N SER A 292 26.71 -3.13 -15.22
CA SER A 292 26.32 -4.41 -15.86
C SER A 292 25.50 -4.18 -17.13
N PRO A 293 25.57 -5.08 -18.13
CA PRO A 293 24.69 -5.06 -19.31
C PRO A 293 23.22 -4.91 -18.93
N GLN A 294 22.47 -4.14 -19.72
CA GLN A 294 21.06 -3.82 -19.43
C GLN A 294 20.18 -5.07 -19.31
N SER A 295 20.51 -6.14 -20.02
CA SER A 295 19.86 -7.46 -19.93
C SER A 295 19.99 -8.09 -18.54
N LEU A 296 21.19 -8.08 -17.95
CA LEU A 296 21.46 -8.59 -16.59
C LEU A 296 20.87 -7.69 -15.50
N ARG A 297 20.70 -6.39 -15.76
CA ARG A 297 19.99 -5.51 -14.82
C ARG A 297 18.48 -5.71 -14.85
N ALA A 298 17.89 -5.94 -16.03
CA ALA A 298 16.46 -6.14 -16.15
C ALA A 298 15.99 -7.38 -15.38
N THR A 299 16.84 -8.41 -15.28
CA THR A 299 16.54 -9.65 -14.55
C THR A 299 16.77 -9.57 -13.04
N VAL A 300 17.67 -8.71 -12.54
CA VAL A 300 18.06 -8.65 -11.12
C VAL A 300 17.61 -7.38 -10.41
N ASN A 301 17.44 -6.26 -11.11
CA ASN A 301 16.93 -5.00 -10.54
C ASN A 301 16.30 -4.11 -11.64
N PRO A 302 14.99 -4.25 -11.89
CA PRO A 302 14.32 -3.52 -12.96
C PRO A 302 14.23 -2.02 -12.66
N TYR A 303 14.30 -1.62 -11.39
CA TYR A 303 14.07 -0.24 -10.98
C TYR A 303 15.35 0.63 -11.03
N LYS A 304 15.21 1.84 -11.56
CA LYS A 304 16.25 2.86 -11.73
C LYS A 304 16.36 3.82 -10.55
N GLY A 305 15.59 3.62 -9.49
CA GLY A 305 15.55 4.44 -8.30
C GLY A 305 14.20 4.33 -7.60
N LEU A 306 14.11 4.92 -6.42
CA LEU A 306 12.90 5.04 -5.62
C LEU A 306 12.77 6.51 -5.25
N VAL A 307 11.57 7.08 -5.42
CA VAL A 307 11.20 8.34 -4.79
C VAL A 307 10.10 8.02 -3.80
N ALA A 308 10.33 8.31 -2.53
CA ALA A 308 9.38 7.96 -1.48
C ALA A 308 9.49 8.89 -0.27
N GLY A 309 8.40 8.96 0.48
CA GLY A 309 8.30 9.63 1.76
C GLY A 309 7.37 8.85 2.68
N VAL A 310 7.19 9.35 3.90
CA VAL A 310 6.46 8.65 4.95
C VAL A 310 5.28 9.51 5.37
N THR A 311 4.09 8.91 5.41
CA THR A 311 2.88 9.57 5.91
C THR A 311 2.98 9.82 7.42
N SER A 312 2.15 10.72 7.95
CA SER A 312 2.05 10.92 9.41
C SER A 312 1.66 9.65 10.16
N GLY A 313 0.86 8.78 9.53
CA GLY A 313 0.48 7.44 10.02
C GLY A 313 1.55 6.36 9.85
N GLY A 314 2.79 6.72 9.50
CA GLY A 314 3.90 5.76 9.46
C GLY A 314 3.91 4.81 8.26
N VAL A 315 3.18 5.12 7.18
CA VAL A 315 3.23 4.33 5.95
C VAL A 315 4.26 4.96 5.00
N LEU A 316 5.23 4.18 4.56
CA LEU A 316 6.13 4.61 3.49
C LEU A 316 5.42 4.44 2.16
N CYS A 317 5.35 5.50 1.35
CA CYS A 317 4.76 5.44 0.02
C CYS A 317 5.49 6.30 -1.02
N GLY A 318 5.30 5.96 -2.28
CA GLY A 318 5.89 6.68 -3.41
C GLY A 318 5.98 5.80 -4.66
N PHE A 319 7.08 5.94 -5.40
CA PHE A 319 7.23 5.31 -6.71
C PHE A 319 8.62 4.77 -6.94
N TYR A 320 8.69 3.52 -7.40
CA TYR A 320 9.84 3.04 -8.12
C TYR A 320 9.89 3.66 -9.51
N LEU A 321 11.07 4.11 -9.91
CA LEU A 321 11.33 4.54 -11.28
C LEU A 321 11.68 3.31 -12.10
N VAL A 322 10.92 3.02 -13.14
CA VAL A 322 11.19 1.87 -14.03
C VAL A 322 12.02 2.33 -15.23
N ASN A 323 11.71 3.51 -15.76
CA ASN A 323 12.39 4.07 -16.92
C ASN A 323 12.56 5.60 -16.78
N GLY A 324 13.25 6.21 -17.73
CA GLY A 324 13.37 7.66 -17.85
C GLY A 324 12.80 8.14 -19.18
N TYR A 325 12.74 9.46 -19.37
CA TYR A 325 12.21 10.04 -20.59
C TYR A 325 13.31 10.12 -21.65
N LYS A 326 12.99 9.71 -22.88
CA LYS A 326 13.85 10.00 -24.02
C LYS A 326 13.74 11.48 -24.32
N ALA A 327 14.86 12.19 -24.22
CA ALA A 327 14.99 13.61 -24.55
C ALA A 327 15.31 13.79 -26.04
#